data_AF-A0A2E5JP48-F1
#
_entry.id   AF-A0A2E5JP48-F1
#
_cell.length_a   1.000
_cell.length_b   1.000
_cell.length_c   1.000
_cell.angle_alpha   90.00
_cell.angle_beta   90.00
_cell.angle_gamma   90.00
#
_symmetry.space_group_name_H-M   'P 1'
#
loop_
_entity.id
_entity.type
_entity.pdbx_description
1 polymer ?
#
loop_
_entity_poly.entity_id
_entity_poly.type
_entity_poly.pdbx_seq_one_letter_code
_entity_poly.pdbx_strand_id
1 'polypeptide(L)'
;MLLKLLFSIALFISGGHIVSTNFRLHHYSDEDYRDIFYLKHNDSITKHCLRHAEVEDIHKKNSYHSGEKKTVYKITKNKEKDSSI
;
A
#
# COMPACT_ATOMS: atom_id res chain seq x y z
N MET A 1 6.51 20.99 -0.78
CA MET A 1 6.31 21.10 0.70
C MET A 1 4.96 20.51 1.13
N LEU A 2 3.84 20.91 0.53
CA LEU A 2 2.50 20.38 0.85
C LEU A 2 2.40 18.85 0.77
N LEU A 3 2.94 18.24 -0.30
CA LEU A 3 2.86 16.79 -0.50
C LEU A 3 3.63 15.97 0.55
N LYS A 4 4.72 16.53 1.09
CA LYS A 4 5.48 15.91 2.20
C LYS A 4 4.70 16.02 3.50
N LEU A 5 4.03 17.14 3.75
CA LEU A 5 3.16 17.33 4.91
C LEU A 5 1.96 16.37 4.89
N LEU A 6 1.28 16.23 3.74
CA LEU A 6 0.19 15.25 3.57
C LEU A 6 0.66 13.83 3.83
N PHE A 7 1.84 13.47 3.32
CA PHE A 7 2.46 12.17 3.61
C PHE A 7 2.76 12.01 5.10
N SER A 8 3.37 13.00 5.76
CA SER A 8 3.66 12.94 7.20
C SER A 8 2.40 12.77 8.04
N ILE A 9 1.30 13.47 7.71
CA ILE A 9 0.01 13.31 8.38
C ILE A 9 -0.55 11.90 8.14
N ALA A 10 -0.54 11.42 6.90
CA ALA A 10 -1.02 10.09 6.57
C ALA A 10 -0.21 8.99 7.27
N LEU A 11 1.11 9.14 7.32
CA LEU A 11 2.01 8.21 8.02
C LEU A 11 1.77 8.26 9.54
N PHE A 12 1.59 9.45 10.13
CA PHE A 12 1.29 9.60 11.55
C PHE A 12 -0.03 8.92 11.95
N ILE A 13 -1.07 9.02 11.12
CA ILE A 13 -2.39 8.42 11.39
C ILE A 13 -2.38 6.90 11.15
N SER A 14 -1.77 6.45 10.05
CA SER A 14 -1.79 5.02 9.67
C SER A 14 -0.69 4.19 10.33
N GLY A 15 0.41 4.81 10.74
CA GLY A 15 1.63 4.12 11.18
C GLY A 15 2.16 3.14 10.14
N GLY A 16 2.08 3.47 8.84
CA GLY A 16 2.54 2.59 7.75
C GLY A 16 1.61 1.43 7.43
N HIS A 17 0.39 1.41 8.00
CA HIS A 17 -0.59 0.37 7.73
C HIS A 17 -1.47 0.66 6.51
N ILE A 18 -1.79 -0.40 5.76
CA ILE A 18 -2.70 -0.36 4.61
C ILE A 18 -3.73 -1.47 4.75
N VAL A 19 -4.99 -1.17 4.42
CA VAL A 19 -6.06 -2.15 4.33
C VAL A 19 -6.29 -2.54 2.87
N SER A 20 -6.21 -3.83 2.56
CA SER A 20 -6.47 -4.34 1.22
C SER A 20 -7.97 -4.47 0.91
N THR A 21 -8.30 -4.67 -0.36
CA THR A 21 -9.68 -4.94 -0.82
C THR A 21 -10.33 -6.16 -0.17
N ASN A 22 -9.53 -7.07 0.39
CA ASN A 22 -10.00 -8.26 1.11
C ASN A 22 -10.06 -8.02 2.63
N PHE A 23 -10.08 -6.75 3.06
CA PHE A 23 -10.10 -6.32 4.47
C PHE A 23 -8.94 -6.84 5.33
N ARG A 24 -7.83 -7.25 4.70
CA ARG A 24 -6.62 -7.63 5.42
C ARG A 24 -5.79 -6.39 5.71
N LEU A 25 -5.20 -6.35 6.90
CA LEU A 25 -4.29 -5.30 7.33
C LEU A 25 -2.86 -5.70 6.96
N HIS A 26 -2.11 -4.78 6.36
CA HIS A 26 -0.72 -4.93 5.95
C HIS A 26 0.09 -3.80 6.60
N HIS A 27 1.35 -4.05 6.92
CA HIS A 27 2.25 -3.05 7.49
C HIS A 27 3.55 -3.02 6.70
N TYR A 28 3.97 -1.83 6.31
CA TYR A 28 5.17 -1.59 5.53
C TYR A 28 6.09 -0.63 6.30
N SER A 29 7.38 -0.65 6.00
CA SER A 29 8.32 0.35 6.53
C SER A 29 7.89 1.76 6.10
N ASP A 30 8.35 2.80 6.80
CA ASP A 30 8.04 4.19 6.44
C ASP A 30 8.48 4.53 5.00
N GLU A 31 9.56 3.92 4.53
CA GLU A 31 10.07 4.07 3.16
C GLU A 31 9.19 3.37 2.14
N ASP A 32 8.81 2.11 2.40
CA ASP A 32 7.94 1.36 1.49
C ASP A 32 6.52 1.93 1.46
N TYR A 33 6.00 2.37 2.60
CA TYR A 33 4.72 3.06 2.70
C TYR A 33 4.74 4.38 1.93
N ARG A 34 5.86 5.12 1.94
CA ARG A 34 6.03 6.33 1.12
C ARG A 34 5.88 6.04 -0.37
N ASP A 35 6.52 4.99 -0.85
CA ASP A 35 6.44 4.60 -2.25
C ASP A 35 5.01 4.20 -2.64
N ILE A 36 4.31 3.46 -1.76
CA ILE A 36 2.91 3.08 -1.98
C ILE A 36 1.98 4.32 -1.96
N PHE A 37 2.23 5.27 -1.06
CA PHE A 37 1.46 6.51 -0.97
C PHE A 37 1.56 7.32 -2.27
N TYR A 38 2.77 7.44 -2.84
CA TYR A 38 3.02 8.16 -4.10
C TYR A 38 2.77 7.36 -5.37
N LEU A 39 2.45 6.06 -5.26
CA LEU A 39 2.11 5.22 -6.41
C LEU A 39 0.97 5.85 -7.22
N LYS A 40 1.10 5.88 -8.55
CA LYS A 40 0.05 6.42 -9.41
C LYS A 40 -1.15 5.47 -9.44
N HIS A 41 -2.27 5.99 -9.90
CA HIS A 41 -3.46 5.18 -10.09
C HIS A 41 -3.21 4.09 -11.15
N ASN A 42 -3.67 2.88 -10.85
CA ASN A 42 -3.60 1.69 -11.71
C ASN A 42 -2.17 1.19 -11.96
N ASP A 43 -1.20 1.70 -11.18
CA ASP A 43 0.16 1.17 -11.13
C ASP A 43 0.29 0.14 -10.00
N SER A 44 1.37 -0.64 -10.09
CA SER A 44 1.75 -1.67 -9.14
C SER A 44 3.17 -1.43 -8.61
N ILE A 45 3.41 -1.89 -7.39
CA ILE A 45 4.74 -1.94 -6.79
C ILE A 45 4.86 -3.22 -5.95
N THR A 46 6.05 -3.81 -5.89
CA THR A 46 6.33 -4.96 -5.03
C THR A 46 7.09 -4.48 -3.81
N LYS A 47 6.60 -4.74 -2.60
CA LYS A 47 7.24 -4.34 -1.33
C LYS A 47 7.23 -5.46 -0.31
N HIS A 48 8.08 -5.37 0.71
CA HIS A 48 8.10 -6.34 1.79
C HIS A 48 7.13 -5.92 2.90
N CYS A 49 6.16 -6.78 3.20
CA CYS A 49 5.20 -6.56 4.27
C CYS A 49 5.79 -7.05 5.59
N LEU A 50 6.07 -6.12 6.50
CA LEU A 50 6.64 -6.40 7.82
C LEU A 50 5.69 -7.23 8.70
N ARG A 51 4.37 -7.05 8.53
CA ARG A 51 3.37 -7.78 9.32
C ARG A 51 3.29 -9.27 8.95
N HIS A 52 3.45 -9.59 7.67
CA HIS A 52 3.34 -10.95 7.17
C HIS A 52 4.71 -11.59 6.90
N ALA A 53 5.80 -10.82 7.01
CA ALA A 53 7.16 -11.22 6.68
C ALA A 53 7.26 -11.84 5.27
N GLU A 54 6.58 -11.23 4.30
CA GLU A 54 6.53 -11.72 2.92
C GLU A 54 6.54 -10.56 1.91
N VAL A 55 6.97 -10.86 0.70
CA VAL A 55 6.94 -9.96 -0.45
C VAL A 55 5.52 -9.94 -1.00
N GLU A 56 4.96 -8.74 -1.11
CA GLU A 56 3.60 -8.52 -1.60
C GLU A 56 3.62 -7.60 -2.83
N ASP A 57 2.80 -7.93 -3.82
CA ASP A 57 2.49 -7.04 -4.93
C ASP A 57 1.29 -6.18 -4.54
N ILE A 58 1.51 -4.87 -4.49
CA ILE A 58 0.52 -3.85 -4.17
C ILE A 58 0.09 -3.16 -5.46
N HIS A 59 -1.20 -3.16 -5.73
CA HIS A 59 -1.77 -2.48 -6.89
C HIS A 59 -2.84 -1.47 -6.45
N LYS A 60 -2.63 -0.20 -6.82
CA LYS A 60 -3.45 0.94 -6.36
C LYS A 60 -4.59 1.21 -7.32
N LYS A 61 -5.82 0.94 -6.89
CA LYS A 61 -7.03 1.15 -7.68
C LYS A 61 -7.88 2.28 -7.13
N ASN A 62 -8.79 2.76 -7.97
CA ASN A 62 -9.91 3.55 -7.54
C ASN A 62 -11.16 2.67 -7.62
N SER A 63 -11.93 2.64 -6.55
CA SER A 63 -13.25 2.06 -6.50
C SER A 63 -14.28 3.18 -6.58
N TYR A 64 -15.34 2.97 -7.36
CA TYR A 64 -16.49 3.87 -7.40
C TYR A 64 -17.62 3.23 -6.60
N HIS A 65 -18.00 3.87 -5.50
CA HIS A 65 -19.12 3.41 -4.68
C HIS A 65 -20.01 4.61 -4.36
N SER A 66 -21.28 4.53 -4.74
CA SER A 66 -22.29 5.57 -4.47
C SER A 66 -21.88 6.96 -4.96
N GLY A 67 -21.25 7.06 -6.13
CA GLY A 67 -20.78 8.33 -6.71
C GLY A 67 -19.45 8.84 -6.15
N GLU A 68 -18.90 8.22 -5.11
CA GLU A 68 -17.61 8.58 -4.55
C GLU A 68 -16.47 7.72 -5.09
N LYS A 69 -15.35 8.37 -5.41
CA LYS A 69 -14.11 7.72 -5.80
C LYS A 69 -13.25 7.47 -4.57
N LYS A 70 -12.96 6.20 -4.27
CA LYS A 70 -12.15 5.77 -3.12
C LYS A 70 -10.89 5.06 -3.59
N THR A 71 -9.74 5.40 -3.02
CA THR A 71 -8.50 4.65 -3.23
C THR A 71 -8.60 3.31 -2.50
N VAL A 72 -8.34 2.22 -3.22
CA VAL A 72 -8.30 0.86 -2.65
C VAL A 72 -7.05 0.14 -3.11
N TYR A 73 -6.54 -0.78 -2.30
CA TYR A 73 -5.32 -1.53 -2.59
C TYR A 73 -5.64 -3.00 -2.79
N LYS A 74 -5.37 -3.54 -3.99
CA LYS A 74 -5.36 -4.99 -4.19
C LYS A 74 -3.95 -5.46 -3.85
N ILE A 75 -3.85 -6.36 -2.86
CA ILE A 75 -2.56 -6.86 -2.37
C ILE A 75 -2.54 -8.38 -2.51
N THR A 76 -1.48 -8.92 -3.10
CA THR A 76 -1.28 -10.36 -3.31
C THR A 76 0.14 -10.77 -2.93
N LYS A 77 0.28 -11.93 -2.31
CA LYS A 77 1.60 -12.53 -2.04
C LYS A 77 2.36 -12.81 -3.33
N ASN A 78 3.62 -12.37 -3.41
CA ASN A 78 4.51 -12.62 -4.55
C ASN A 78 5.34 -13.89 -4.30
N LYS A 79 4.84 -15.02 -4.80
CA LYS A 79 5.44 -16.35 -4.56
C LYS A 79 6.81 -16.55 -5.20
N GLU A 80 7.15 -15.81 -6.25
CA GLU A 80 8.41 -15.99 -6.99
C GLU A 80 9.57 -15.28 -6.27
N LYS A 81 9.31 -14.12 -5.67
CA LYS A 81 10.33 -13.32 -4.99
C LYS A 81 10.54 -13.73 -3.53
N ASP A 82 9.54 -14.32 -2.88
CA ASP A 82 9.69 -14.88 -1.52
C ASP A 82 10.71 -16.03 -1.46
N SER A 83 10.84 -16.81 -2.53
CA SER A 83 11.80 -17.91 -2.63
C SER A 83 13.23 -17.47 -3.01
N SER A 84 13.45 -16.18 -3.22
CA SER A 84 14.71 -15.61 -3.71
C SER A 84 15.45 -14.75 -2.66
N ILE A 85 14.94 -14.69 -1.42
CA ILE A 85 15.52 -13.95 -0.28
C ILE A 85 16.20 -14.92 0.67
#